data_AF-A0A7S3TVG0-F1
#
_entry.id   AF-A0A7S3TVG0-F1
#
_cell.length_a   1.000
_cell.length_b   1.000
_cell.length_c   1.000
_cell.angle_alpha   90.00
_cell.angle_beta   90.00
_cell.angle_gamma   90.00
#
_symmetry.space_group_name_H-M   'P 1'
#
loop_
_entity.id
_entity.type
_entity.pdbx_description
1 polymer ?
#
loop_
_entity_poly.entity_id
_entity_poly.type
_entity_poly.pdbx_seq_one_letter_code
_entity_poly.pdbx_strand_id
1 'polypeptide(L)'
;TFVPFASAAAEAKQATGVECRHVCLGAPSKTWNLGGLHASWVYFSDDMLRRAYLAEAEPATLTFGSTFATEAMLAAYNHGMPWLLEAKAYVEANLLYVTSELREHVPEITPLMPRATYL
;
A
#
# COMPACT_ATOMS: atom_id res chain seq x y z
N THR A 1 -1.71 -16.21 -7.20
CA THR A 1 -1.85 -16.16 -5.73
C THR A 1 -1.23 -14.87 -5.24
N PHE A 2 -1.92 -14.11 -4.39
CA PHE A 2 -1.35 -12.91 -3.75
C PHE A 2 -0.47 -13.36 -2.58
N VAL A 3 0.80 -12.94 -2.57
CA VAL A 3 1.73 -13.16 -1.46
C VAL A 3 1.89 -11.81 -0.74
N PRO A 4 1.44 -11.68 0.51
CA PRO A 4 1.61 -10.43 1.25
C PRO A 4 3.09 -10.11 1.44
N PHE A 5 3.51 -8.86 1.23
CA PHE A 5 4.91 -8.47 1.51
C PHE A 5 5.35 -8.76 2.95
N ALA A 6 4.40 -8.80 3.90
CA ALA A 6 4.65 -9.17 5.28
C ALA A 6 5.13 -10.63 5.47
N SER A 7 4.84 -11.55 4.53
CA SER A 7 5.31 -12.95 4.62
C SER A 7 6.74 -13.15 4.12
N ALA A 8 7.35 -12.12 3.48
CA ALA A 8 8.63 -12.26 2.79
C ALA A 8 9.78 -12.73 3.69
N ALA A 9 9.88 -12.28 4.95
CA ALA A 9 10.93 -12.78 5.86
C ALA A 9 10.72 -14.23 6.30
N ALA A 10 9.47 -14.65 6.54
CA ALA A 10 9.19 -16.03 6.90
C ALA A 10 9.55 -16.97 5.74
N GLU A 11 9.20 -16.56 4.51
CA GLU A 11 9.55 -17.28 3.29
C GLU A 11 11.06 -17.33 3.05
N ALA A 12 11.77 -16.21 3.22
CA ALA A 12 13.23 -16.16 3.09
C ALA A 12 13.94 -17.08 4.10
N LYS A 13 13.48 -17.07 5.36
CA LYS A 13 14.00 -17.98 6.40
C LYS A 13 13.76 -19.43 6.04
N GLN A 14 12.58 -19.78 5.55
CA GLN A 14 12.25 -21.14 5.13
C GLN A 14 13.11 -21.59 3.93
N ALA A 15 13.39 -20.70 2.98
CA ALA A 15 14.14 -21.02 1.77
C ALA A 15 15.67 -21.08 1.98
N THR A 16 16.21 -20.26 2.88
CA THR A 16 17.67 -20.03 2.99
C THR A 16 18.25 -20.42 4.35
N GLY A 17 17.43 -20.61 5.38
CA GLY A 17 17.87 -20.76 6.77
C GLY A 17 18.39 -19.47 7.41
N VAL A 18 18.42 -18.35 6.68
CA VAL A 18 18.88 -17.05 7.17
C VAL A 18 17.70 -16.28 7.75
N GLU A 19 17.85 -15.74 8.97
CA GLU A 19 16.86 -14.79 9.48
C GLU A 19 16.95 -13.46 8.75
N CYS A 20 15.82 -13.02 8.21
CA CYS A 20 15.66 -11.70 7.64
C CYS A 20 14.80 -10.83 8.56
N ARG A 21 15.34 -9.67 8.94
CA ARG A 21 14.57 -8.63 9.64
C ARG A 21 14.00 -7.66 8.60
N HIS A 22 12.69 -7.45 8.60
CA HIS A 22 12.05 -6.46 7.74
C HIS A 22 10.92 -5.71 8.45
N VAL A 23 10.60 -4.55 7.90
CA VAL A 23 9.47 -3.71 8.29
C VAL A 23 8.61 -3.49 7.06
N CYS A 24 7.31 -3.75 7.15
CA CYS A 24 6.35 -3.49 6.09
C CYS A 24 5.41 -2.36 6.51
N LEU A 25 5.30 -1.34 5.67
CA LEU A 25 4.45 -0.18 5.88
C LEU A 25 3.29 -0.24 4.89
N GLY A 26 2.08 -0.02 5.36
CA GLY A 26 0.90 0.01 4.51
C GLY A 26 -0.16 0.96 5.02
N ALA A 27 -1.05 1.35 4.12
CA ALA A 27 -2.14 2.26 4.43
C ALA A 27 -3.29 2.05 3.44
N PRO A 28 -4.54 2.29 3.86
CA PRO A 28 -5.67 2.34 2.94
C PRO A 28 -5.73 3.66 2.14
N SER A 29 -4.87 4.63 2.45
CA SER A 29 -4.93 6.01 1.97
C SER A 29 -4.92 6.15 0.45
N LYS A 30 -4.00 5.46 -0.24
CA LYS A 30 -3.95 5.46 -1.70
C LYS A 30 -4.97 4.51 -2.27
N THR A 31 -4.98 3.26 -1.82
CA THR A 31 -5.85 2.22 -2.40
C THR A 31 -7.33 2.58 -2.41
N TRP A 32 -7.86 3.23 -1.36
CA TRP A 32 -9.28 3.62 -1.26
C TRP A 32 -9.51 5.14 -1.17
N ASN A 33 -8.51 5.94 -1.55
CA ASN A 33 -8.60 7.42 -1.50
C ASN A 33 -8.97 7.97 -0.10
N LEU A 34 -8.38 7.42 0.95
CA LEU A 34 -8.62 7.80 2.35
C LEU A 34 -7.49 8.66 2.94
N GLY A 35 -6.78 9.41 2.10
CA GLY A 35 -5.60 10.18 2.49
C GLY A 35 -5.85 11.18 3.62
N GLY A 36 -7.04 11.79 3.66
CA GLY A 36 -7.42 12.76 4.69
C GLY A 36 -7.71 12.16 6.08
N LEU A 37 -7.79 10.83 6.21
CA LEU A 37 -8.10 10.18 7.48
C LEU A 37 -6.87 9.80 8.31
N HIS A 38 -5.67 9.90 7.72
CA HIS A 38 -4.39 9.63 8.39
C HIS A 38 -4.33 8.22 9.01
N ALA A 39 -4.84 7.21 8.29
CA ALA A 39 -4.77 5.80 8.69
C ALA A 39 -3.56 5.11 8.03
N SER A 40 -2.76 4.40 8.83
CA SER A 40 -1.68 3.54 8.36
C SER A 40 -1.40 2.43 9.38
N TRP A 41 -0.66 1.42 8.96
CA TRP A 41 -0.18 0.34 9.81
C TRP A 41 1.27 0.01 9.49
N VAL A 42 1.94 -0.55 10.48
CA VAL A 42 3.32 -1.04 10.37
C VAL A 42 3.37 -2.47 10.90
N TYR A 43 3.99 -3.35 10.11
CA TYR A 43 4.29 -4.72 10.48
C TYR A 43 5.79 -4.87 10.68
N PHE A 44 6.18 -5.51 11.79
CA PHE A 44 7.57 -5.83 12.12
C PHE A 44 7.73 -7.34 12.17
N SER A 45 8.72 -7.88 11.45
CA SER A 45 9.03 -9.32 11.54
C SER A 45 9.87 -9.69 12.76
N ASP A 46 10.36 -8.70 13.50
CA ASP A 46 11.28 -8.83 14.64
C ASP A 46 10.80 -7.95 15.80
N ASP A 47 10.67 -8.54 16.99
CA ASP A 47 10.13 -7.85 18.17
C ASP A 47 11.08 -6.78 18.72
N MET A 48 12.41 -6.91 18.52
CA MET A 48 13.36 -5.86 18.90
C MET A 48 13.17 -4.62 18.04
N LEU A 49 12.95 -4.78 16.73
CA LEU A 49 12.62 -3.66 15.84
C LEU A 49 11.31 -2.99 16.25
N ARG A 50 10.29 -3.76 16.59
CA ARG A 50 9.01 -3.22 17.08
C ARG A 50 9.20 -2.39 18.34
N ARG A 51 9.95 -2.90 19.33
CA ARG A 51 10.22 -2.18 20.59
C ARG A 51 11.01 -0.89 20.36
N ALA A 52 12.03 -0.93 19.51
CA ALA A 52 12.81 0.25 19.15
C ALA A 52 11.92 1.33 18.49
N TYR A 53 11.01 0.93 17.59
CA TYR A 53 10.05 1.85 16.99
C TYR A 53 9.09 2.45 18.03
N LEU A 54 8.51 1.63 18.91
CA LEU A 54 7.55 2.10 19.92
C LEU A 54 8.18 3.05 20.93
N ALA A 55 9.44 2.83 21.31
CA ALA A 55 10.18 3.72 22.21
C ALA A 55 10.28 5.17 21.69
N GLU A 56 10.31 5.34 20.36
CA GLU A 56 10.32 6.66 19.71
C GLU A 56 8.91 7.17 19.39
N ALA A 57 7.99 6.28 18.99
CA ALA A 57 6.65 6.66 18.53
C ALA A 57 5.68 7.00 19.67
N GLU A 58 5.77 6.33 20.82
CA GLU A 58 4.87 6.54 21.96
C GLU A 58 5.01 7.95 22.56
N PRO A 59 6.23 8.46 22.87
CA PRO A 59 6.40 9.82 23.38
C PRO A 59 5.91 10.90 22.40
N ALA A 60 5.95 10.60 21.10
CA ALA A 60 5.47 11.47 20.03
C ALA A 60 3.97 11.31 19.74
N THR A 61 3.25 10.49 20.52
CA THR A 61 1.81 10.20 20.36
C THR A 61 1.40 9.68 18.98
N LEU A 62 2.31 8.98 18.29
CA LEU A 62 2.10 8.44 16.94
C LEU A 62 1.53 7.01 16.92
N THR A 63 1.12 6.47 18.06
CA THR A 63 0.69 5.07 18.21
C THR A 63 -0.82 4.85 18.19
N PHE A 64 -1.62 5.92 18.11
CA PHE A 64 -3.07 5.82 18.03
C PHE A 64 -3.63 6.67 16.89
N GLY A 65 -4.62 6.12 16.19
CA GLY A 65 -5.39 6.83 15.16
C GLY A 65 -6.69 7.41 15.71
N SER A 66 -7.34 8.30 14.96
CA SER A 66 -8.70 8.72 15.28
C SER A 66 -9.69 7.56 15.10
N THR A 67 -10.85 7.62 15.77
CA THR A 67 -11.92 6.63 15.58
C THR A 67 -12.29 6.50 14.10
N PHE A 68 -12.39 7.62 13.37
CA PHE A 68 -12.65 7.60 11.93
C PHE A 68 -11.54 6.92 11.12
N ALA A 69 -10.27 7.13 11.48
CA ALA A 69 -9.15 6.47 10.83
C ALA A 69 -9.23 4.94 10.96
N THR A 70 -9.51 4.47 12.18
CA THR A 70 -9.63 3.04 12.50
C THR A 70 -10.83 2.41 11.79
N GLU A 71 -12.02 3.00 11.92
CA GLU A 71 -13.23 2.47 11.30
C GLU A 71 -13.15 2.48 9.77
N ALA A 72 -12.62 3.54 9.16
CA ALA A 72 -12.45 3.60 7.72
C ALA A 72 -11.43 2.58 7.20
N MET A 73 -10.34 2.35 7.94
CA MET A 73 -9.37 1.31 7.61
C MET A 73 -9.99 -0.09 7.66
N LEU A 74 -10.77 -0.38 8.71
CA LEU A 74 -11.49 -1.65 8.84
C LEU A 74 -12.51 -1.83 7.70
N ALA A 75 -13.31 -0.80 7.40
CA ALA A 75 -14.26 -0.85 6.31
C ALA A 75 -13.58 -1.05 4.95
N ALA A 76 -12.47 -0.36 4.70
CA ALA A 76 -11.69 -0.49 3.46
C ALA A 76 -11.17 -1.93 3.27
N TYR A 77 -10.54 -2.52 4.29
CA TYR A 77 -9.97 -3.86 4.16
C TYR A 77 -11.00 -4.99 4.18
N ASN A 78 -12.10 -4.84 4.93
CA ASN A 78 -13.11 -5.89 5.05
C ASN A 78 -14.18 -5.83 3.93
N HIS A 79 -14.45 -4.65 3.39
CA HIS A 79 -15.60 -4.43 2.49
C HIS A 79 -15.23 -3.69 1.20
N GLY A 80 -14.03 -3.13 1.07
CA GLY A 80 -13.64 -2.27 -0.05
C GLY A 80 -13.18 -3.02 -1.31
N MET A 81 -13.15 -4.36 -1.32
CA MET A 81 -12.66 -5.14 -2.46
C MET A 81 -13.48 -4.95 -3.76
N PRO A 82 -14.83 -4.95 -3.74
CA PRO A 82 -15.61 -4.73 -4.97
C PRO A 82 -15.30 -3.38 -5.62
N TRP A 83 -15.30 -2.31 -4.81
CA TRP A 83 -14.94 -0.97 -5.27
C TRP A 83 -13.50 -0.92 -5.83
N LEU A 84 -12.55 -1.59 -5.17
CA LEU A 84 -11.15 -1.60 -5.61
C LEU A 84 -10.99 -2.27 -6.99
N LEU A 85 -11.73 -3.35 -7.25
CA LEU A 85 -11.69 -4.03 -8.55
C LEU A 85 -12.22 -3.11 -9.66
N GLU A 86 -13.33 -2.43 -9.43
CA GLU A 86 -13.91 -1.46 -10.37
C GLU A 86 -12.97 -0.26 -10.58
N ALA A 87 -12.42 0.30 -9.50
CA ALA A 87 -11.49 1.43 -9.56
C ALA A 87 -10.22 1.08 -10.35
N LYS A 88 -9.68 -0.13 -10.17
CA LYS A 88 -8.51 -0.59 -10.95
C LYS A 88 -8.82 -0.69 -12.45
N ALA A 89 -9.96 -1.27 -12.81
CA ALA A 89 -10.38 -1.36 -14.21
C ALA A 89 -10.55 0.04 -14.84
N TYR A 90 -11.13 0.97 -14.08
CA TYR A 90 -11.28 2.36 -14.51
C TYR A 90 -9.94 3.08 -14.71
N VAL A 91 -9.01 2.94 -13.76
CA VAL A 91 -7.64 3.51 -13.87
C VAL A 91 -6.89 2.92 -15.07
N GLU A 92 -7.01 1.61 -15.31
CA GLU A 92 -6.40 0.95 -16.47
C GLU A 92 -6.98 1.47 -17.79
N ALA A 93 -8.30 1.64 -17.87
CA ALA A 93 -8.95 2.24 -19.03
C ALA A 93 -8.47 3.68 -19.28
N ASN A 94 -8.31 4.49 -18.22
CA ASN A 94 -7.77 5.84 -18.33
C ASN A 94 -6.33 5.85 -18.84
N LEU A 95 -5.49 4.93 -18.36
CA LEU A 95 -4.11 4.81 -18.82
C LEU A 95 -4.04 4.48 -20.31
N LEU A 96 -4.87 3.55 -20.78
CA LEU A 96 -4.96 3.18 -22.19
C LEU A 96 -5.43 4.36 -23.04
N TYR A 97 -6.46 5.07 -22.57
CA TYR A 97 -6.99 6.26 -23.22
C TYR A 97 -5.92 7.36 -23.36
N VAL A 98 -5.29 7.77 -22.26
CA VAL A 98 -4.25 8.82 -22.30
C VAL A 98 -3.09 8.40 -23.21
N THR A 99 -2.72 7.12 -23.19
CA THR A 99 -1.65 6.60 -24.04
C THR A 99 -2.02 6.63 -25.52
N SER A 100 -3.27 6.30 -25.89
CA SER A 100 -3.70 6.39 -27.29
C SER A 100 -3.77 7.84 -27.76
N GLU A 101 -4.33 8.73 -26.93
CA GLU A 101 -4.43 10.16 -27.24
C GLU A 101 -3.07 10.81 -27.46
N LEU A 102 -2.09 10.50 -26.60
CA LEU A 102 -0.72 11.01 -26.76
C LEU A 102 -0.07 10.52 -28.06
N ARG A 103 -0.25 9.23 -28.40
CA ARG A 103 0.31 8.68 -29.65
C ARG A 103 -0.30 9.27 -30.90
N GLU A 104 -1.59 9.59 -30.86
CA GLU A 104 -2.32 10.16 -32.00
C GLU A 104 -2.04 11.66 -32.18
N HIS A 105 -2.08 12.42 -31.08
CA HIS A 105 -2.10 13.88 -31.15
C HIS A 105 -0.75 14.55 -30.83
N VAL A 106 0.13 13.88 -30.07
CA VAL A 106 1.43 14.44 -29.63
C VAL A 106 2.53 13.37 -29.71
N PRO A 107 2.84 12.85 -30.93
CA PRO A 107 3.73 11.70 -31.11
C PRO A 107 5.16 11.93 -30.63
N GLU A 108 5.58 13.19 -30.41
CA GLU A 108 6.86 13.53 -29.81
C GLU A 108 6.96 13.11 -28.33
N ILE A 109 5.83 12.89 -27.66
CA ILE A 109 5.78 12.38 -26.28
C ILE A 109 5.62 10.86 -26.31
N THR A 110 6.60 10.15 -25.77
CA THR A 110 6.51 8.70 -25.55
C THR A 110 6.10 8.41 -24.10
N PRO A 111 4.84 8.02 -23.83
CA PRO A 111 4.40 7.71 -22.48
C PRO A 111 5.03 6.41 -21.97
N LEU A 112 5.52 6.43 -20.72
CA LEU A 112 5.90 5.22 -20.00
C LEU A 112 4.63 4.49 -19.55
N MET A 113 4.51 3.20 -19.84
CA MET A 113 3.40 2.38 -19.34
C MET A 113 3.67 1.94 -17.89
N PRO A 114 2.99 2.51 -16.88
CA PRO A 114 3.15 2.09 -15.50
C PRO A 114 2.58 0.69 -15.28
N ARG A 115 3.22 -0.07 -14.38
CA ARG A 115 2.77 -1.40 -13.95
C ARG A 115 2.01 -1.37 -12.61
N ALA A 116 1.96 -0.20 -11.97
CA ALA A 116 1.31 0.07 -10.70
C ALA A 116 1.14 1.59 -10.51
N THR A 117 0.38 1.96 -9.48
CA THR A 117 0.05 3.34 -9.09
C THR A 117 -0.83 4.09 -10.09
N TYR A 118 -1.40 5.21 -9.62
CA TYR A 118 -2.24 6.12 -10.41
C TYR A 118 -2.05 7.60 -9.98
N LEU A 119 -1.09 7.84 -9.07
CA LEU A 119 -0.67 9.12 -8.53
C LEU A 119 0.86 9.20 -8.62
#